data_AF-A0AAW2SFG0-F1
#
_entry.id   AF-A0AAW2SFG0-F1
#
_cell.length_a   1.000
_cell.length_b   1.000
_cell.length_c   1.000
_cell.angle_alpha   90.00
_cell.angle_beta   90.00
_cell.angle_gamma   90.00
#
_symmetry.space_group_name_H-M   'P 1'
#
loop_
_entity.id
_entity.type
_entity.pdbx_description
1 polymer ?
#
loop_
_entity_poly.entity_id
_entity_poly.type
_entity_poly.pdbx_seq_one_letter_code
_entity_poly.pdbx_strand_id
1 'polypeptide(L)' 'MLRMKDVYAVPDRHIRYAATKAFFGTKMAEGSSVQSHGVTMLSLVEKLEDLKAGLNNDTYIDVILQSLPPSYDRLLLTIT' A
#
# COMPACT_ATOMS: atom_id res chain seq x y z
N MET A 1 -23.87 20.23 -15.39
CA MET A 1 -23.25 19.86 -16.68
C MET A 1 -21.95 19.13 -16.38
N LEU A 2 -21.91 17.80 -16.57
CA LEU A 2 -20.76 16.95 -16.24
C LEU A 2 -19.70 17.12 -17.34
N ARG A 3 -18.47 17.57 -17.04
CA ARG A 3 -17.44 17.71 -18.07
C ARG A 3 -16.94 16.32 -18.45
N MET A 4 -16.68 16.06 -19.73
CA MET A 4 -16.15 14.77 -20.19
C MET A 4 -14.89 14.32 -19.41
N LYS A 5 -14.06 15.27 -18.96
CA LYS A 5 -12.89 14.99 -18.11
C LYS A 5 -13.25 14.36 -16.76
N ASP A 6 -14.41 14.71 -16.21
CA ASP A 6 -14.89 14.19 -14.93
C ASP A 6 -15.36 12.73 -15.06
N VAL A 7 -15.87 12.33 -16.24
CA VAL A 7 -16.31 10.95 -16.52
C VAL A 7 -15.11 9.99 -16.61
N TYR A 8 -13.98 10.43 -17.15
CA TYR A 8 -12.73 9.64 -17.19
C TYR A 8 -11.92 9.73 -15.88
N ALA A 9 -12.09 10.78 -15.07
CA ALA A 9 -11.44 10.90 -13.76
C ALA A 9 -12.08 10.02 -12.67
N VAL A 10 -13.37 9.67 -12.79
CA VAL A 10 -14.09 8.83 -11.83
C VAL A 10 -13.55 7.37 -11.80
N PRO A 11 -13.29 6.70 -12.94
CA PRO A 11 -12.60 5.41 -12.98
C PRO A 11 -11.24 5.45 -12.27
N ASP A 12 -10.39 6.43 -12.59
CA ASP A 12 -9.04 6.54 -12.02
C ASP A 12 -9.06 6.80 -10.52
N ARG A 13 -9.98 7.67 -10.04
CA ARG A 13 -10.14 7.91 -8.60
C ARG A 13 -10.58 6.64 -7.87
N HIS A 14 -11.54 5.90 -8.42
CA HIS A 14 -12.04 4.68 -7.78
C HIS A 14 -10.96 3.58 -7.73
N ILE A 15 -10.22 3.38 -8.83
CA ILE A 15 -9.13 2.41 -8.91
C ILE A 15 -8.01 2.77 -7.93
N ARG A 16 -7.59 4.05 -7.90
CA ARG A 16 -6.60 4.55 -6.95
C ARG A 16 -7.06 4.39 -5.50
N TYR A 17 -8.33 4.71 -5.21
CA TYR A 17 -8.89 4.50 -3.88
C TYR A 17 -8.88 3.02 -3.48
N ALA A 18 -9.26 2.11 -4.37
CA ALA A 18 -9.25 0.67 -4.10
C ALA A 18 -7.84 0.15 -3.85
N ALA A 19 -6.85 0.55 -4.66
CA ALA A 19 -5.45 0.20 -4.46
C ALA A 19 -4.91 0.75 -3.14
N THR A 20 -5.23 2.02 -2.82
CA THR A 20 -4.82 2.66 -1.56
C THR A 20 -5.41 1.90 -0.38
N LYS A 21 -6.72 1.60 -0.42
CA LYS A 21 -7.40 0.83 0.63
C LYS A 21 -6.78 -0.56 0.82
N ALA A 22 -6.43 -1.23 -0.27
CA ALA A 22 -5.75 -2.52 -0.19
C ALA A 22 -4.37 -2.37 0.47
N PHE A 23 -3.54 -1.43 0.04
CA PHE A 23 -2.21 -1.21 0.60
C PHE A 23 -2.22 -0.94 2.11
N PHE A 24 -3.05 -0.01 2.57
CA PHE A 24 -3.17 0.30 4.01
C PHE A 24 -3.87 -0.80 4.82
N GLY A 25 -4.69 -1.63 4.17
CA GLY A 25 -5.47 -2.69 4.82
C GLY A 25 -4.77 -4.05 4.87
N THR A 26 -3.76 -4.28 4.04
CA THR A 26 -3.01 -5.53 4.00
C THR A 26 -2.20 -5.71 5.28
N LYS A 27 -2.39 -6.84 5.96
CA LYS A 27 -1.65 -7.25 7.17
C LYS A 27 -1.13 -8.66 6.98
N MET A 28 0.10 -8.89 7.43
CA MET A 28 0.71 -10.21 7.46
C MET A 28 0.17 -11.01 8.63
N ALA A 29 -0.16 -12.27 8.42
CA ALA A 29 -0.55 -13.17 9.50
C ALA A 29 0.67 -13.68 10.27
N GLU A 30 0.52 -13.91 11.57
CA GLU A 30 1.57 -14.53 12.39
C GLU A 30 2.00 -15.90 11.83
N GLY A 31 3.31 -16.15 11.80
CA GLY A 31 3.89 -17.38 11.26
C GLY A 31 3.83 -17.55 9.74
N SER A 32 3.32 -16.56 8.99
CA SER A 32 3.33 -16.58 7.52
C SER A 32 4.65 -16.10 6.92
N SER A 33 4.85 -16.34 5.62
CA SER A 33 6.11 -15.99 4.94
C SER A 33 6.23 -14.49 4.71
N VAL A 34 7.23 -13.88 5.36
CA VAL A 34 7.61 -12.47 5.15
C VAL A 34 7.95 -12.20 3.69
N GLN A 35 8.61 -13.15 3.01
CA GLN A 35 9.00 -12.97 1.61
C GLN A 35 7.75 -12.90 0.71
N SER A 36 6.76 -13.77 0.92
CA SER A 36 5.51 -13.74 0.17
C SER A 36 4.71 -12.47 0.45
N HIS A 37 4.68 -12.04 1.71
CA HIS A 37 4.05 -10.78 2.11
C HIS A 37 4.75 -9.56 1.48
N GLY A 38 6.09 -9.54 1.47
CA GLY A 38 6.89 -8.47 0.88
C GLY A 38 6.64 -8.33 -0.63
N VAL A 39 6.55 -9.44 -1.37
CA VAL A 39 6.16 -9.42 -2.79
C VAL A 39 4.76 -8.81 -2.98
N THR A 40 3.80 -9.18 -2.12
CA THR A 40 2.44 -8.63 -2.17
C THR A 40 2.43 -7.12 -1.93
N MET A 41 3.17 -6.64 -0.93
CA MET A 41 3.30 -5.22 -0.64
C MET A 41 3.99 -4.46 -1.78
N LEU A 42 5.06 -5.02 -2.36
CA LEU A 42 5.76 -4.43 -3.50
C LEU A 42 4.83 -4.24 -4.70
N SER A 43 4.05 -5.26 -5.07
CA SER A 43 3.08 -5.14 -6.17
C SER A 43 2.00 -4.08 -5.92
N LEU A 44 1.64 -3.83 -4.65
CA LEU A 44 0.72 -2.74 -4.29
C LEU A 44 1.38 -1.36 -4.40
N VAL A 45 2.66 -1.24 -4.05
CA VAL A 45 3.45 -0.01 -4.22
C VAL A 45 3.57 0.34 -5.71
N GLU A 46 4.02 -0.60 -6.54
CA GLU A 46 4.16 -0.41 -8.00
C GLU A 46 2.83 0.06 -8.62
N LYS A 47 1.73 -0.58 -8.23
CA LYS A 47 0.39 -0.18 -8.68
C LYS A 47 0.01 1.23 -8.25
N LEU A 48 0.39 1.67 -7.05
CA LEU A 48 0.10 3.02 -6.55
C LEU A 48 0.97 4.08 -7.23
N GLU A 49 2.22 3.76 -7.56
CA GLU A 49 3.10 4.60 -8.36
C GLU A 49 2.57 4.80 -9.78
N ASP A 50 2.14 3.71 -10.44
CA ASP A 50 1.52 3.75 -11.77
C ASP A 50 0.26 4.63 -11.80
N LEU A 51 -0.54 4.57 -10.73
CA LEU A 51 -1.75 5.38 -10.55
C LEU A 51 -1.47 6.81 -10.07
N LYS A 52 -0.19 7.18 -9.92
CA LYS A 52 0.28 8.47 -9.41
C LYS A 52 -0.45 8.84 -8.12
N ALA A 53 -0.45 7.91 -7.16
CA ALA A 53 -1.18 8.06 -5.90
C ALA A 53 -0.67 9.22 -5.03
N GLY A 54 0.56 9.67 -5.26
CA GLY A 54 1.15 10.84 -4.59
C GLY A 54 1.60 10.56 -3.15
N LEU A 55 1.83 9.30 -2.79
CA LEU A 55 2.47 8.93 -1.54
C LEU A 55 3.98 9.15 -1.64
N ASN A 56 4.60 9.60 -0.55
CA ASN A 56 6.06 9.68 -0.48
C ASN A 56 6.65 8.31 -0.09
N ASN A 57 7.95 8.14 -0.32
CA ASN A 57 8.65 6.89 -0.04
C ASN A 57 8.55 6.49 1.44
N ASP A 58 8.65 7.45 2.34
CA ASP A 58 8.55 7.21 3.79
C ASP A 58 7.18 6.61 4.16
N THR A 59 6.09 7.08 3.56
CA THR A 59 4.75 6.51 3.79
C THR A 59 4.68 5.06 3.32
N TYR A 60 5.30 4.72 2.19
CA TYR A 60 5.33 3.32 1.73
C TYR A 60 6.08 2.43 2.73
N ILE A 61 7.26 2.89 3.19
CA ILE A 61 8.07 2.19 4.17
C ILE A 61 7.28 1.99 5.47
N ASP A 62 6.70 3.06 6.03
CA ASP A 62 5.95 3.03 7.27
C ASP A 62 4.78 2.05 7.21
N VAL A 63 4.02 2.03 6.11
CA VAL A 63 2.88 1.12 5.95
C VAL A 63 3.34 -0.33 5.79
N ILE A 64 4.44 -0.57 5.06
CA ILE A 64 5.04 -1.91 4.96
C ILE A 64 5.46 -2.40 6.34
N LEU A 65 6.15 -1.58 7.12
CA LEU A 65 6.57 -1.92 8.48
C LEU A 65 5.36 -2.19 9.39
N GLN A 66 4.34 -1.34 9.36
CA GLN A 66 3.10 -1.51 10.12
C GLN A 66 2.25 -2.71 9.67
N SER A 67 2.50 -3.27 8.49
CA SER A 67 1.78 -4.44 7.99
C SER A 67 2.31 -5.75 8.57
N LEU A 68 3.52 -5.74 9.13
CA LEU A 68 4.11 -6.89 9.81
C LEU A 68 3.35 -7.19 11.12
N PRO A 69 3.38 -8.44 11.60
CA PRO A 69 2.69 -8.80 12.81
C PRO A 69 3.54 -8.47 14.06
N PRO A 70 2.94 -8.44 15.26
CA PRO A 70 3.61 -7.99 16.49
C PRO A 70 4.91 -8.73 16.85
N SER A 71 5.07 -9.99 16.40
CA SER A 71 6.34 -10.72 16.56
C SER A 71 7.55 -10.01 15.95
N TYR A 72 7.34 -9.06 15.02
CA TYR A 72 8.36 -8.24 14.38
C TYR A 72 8.59 -6.88 15.06
N ASP A 73 7.89 -6.55 16.15
CA ASP A 73 8.06 -5.25 16.85
C ASP A 73 9.50 -5.00 17.30
N ARG A 74 10.22 -6.07 17.70
CA ARG A 74 11.65 -5.99 18.05
C ARG A 74 12.52 -5.56 16.87
N LEU A 75 12.18 -6.01 15.66
CA LEU A 75 12.86 -5.60 14.43
C LEU A 75 12.60 -4.12 14.15
N LEU A 76 11.34 -3.66 14.30
CA LEU A 76 10.96 -2.26 14.11
C LEU A 76 11.75 -1.32 15.02
N LEU A 77 11.90 -1.67 16.31
CA LEU A 77 12.70 -0.90 17.27
C LEU A 77 14.20 -0.80 16.93
N THR A 78 14.71 -1.64 16.01
CA THR A 78 16.13 -1.65 15.62
C THR A 78 16.39 -0.79 14.38
N ILE A 79 15.38 -0.60 13.52
CA ILE A 79 15.51 0.09 12.23
C ILE A 79 14.90 1.50 12.23
N THR A 80 14.20 1.88 13.30
CA THR A 80 13.61 3.21 13.52
C THR A 80 14.41 3.96 14.58
#